data_AF-A0A9D1ETU5-F1
#
_entry.id   AF-A0A9D1ETU5-F1
#
_cell.length_a   1.000
_cell.length_b   1.000
_cell.length_c   1.000
_cell.angle_alpha   90.00
_cell.angle_beta   90.00
_cell.angle_gamma   90.00
#
_symmetry.space_group_name_H-M   'P 1'
#
loop_
_entity.id
_entity.type
_entity.pdbx_description
1 polymer ?
#
loop_
_entity_poly.entity_id
_entity_poly.type
_entity_poly.pdbx_seq_one_letter_code
_entity_poly.pdbx_strand_id
1 'polypeptide(L)'
;MKKCMKLLAVGAAAASLATSCGSQSSGGAYDEYLTLAEYKGIPVTRIKSEVTDEAVQEEIDYVIDDNAEYNEITDRGCQEGDLVNIDFTGTIDGEEFDGGSGEDYEIVLGEGYFLEDLEAEIVGMTTGETKEITITFPEDYDEELGGQEAVFSVTVNTIYEIVRPEYNDAFVSSISDFSTTEEYEEDLRQTLLEQADESNDYTAGYDALYSVIDASTFSGYPQELYDECEQEYDDMNAMYAEMFGMDVEDFEMSDEDTQAAIEEMVYEEMVVRTIAEREDLEPSDEDFNAYVDTLYEDYGYESAEDFLADYSEESIRDELLLTNVMNFLLENAEITEVSEDEYYGDIYEEEETDELMEEELIDETDGIIDLEDETGSLDPRDETDLIEEVPDDSTEELPAETETDAAGTEGNAADTETGAAEENLTEES
;
A
#
# COMPACT_ATOMS: atom_id res chain seq x y z
N MET A 1 -14.86 4.21 -12.40
CA MET A 1 -15.41 4.03 -11.01
C MET A 1 -14.26 3.97 -10.00
N LYS A 2 -13.77 5.13 -9.56
CA LYS A 2 -13.20 5.28 -8.23
C LYS A 2 -14.18 6.17 -7.48
N LYS A 3 -14.71 5.71 -6.35
CA LYS A 3 -15.38 6.64 -5.43
C LYS A 3 -14.27 7.43 -4.78
N CYS A 4 -14.41 8.75 -4.69
CA CYS A 4 -13.54 9.53 -3.82
C CYS A 4 -13.62 8.89 -2.44
N MET A 5 -12.49 8.39 -1.93
CA MET A 5 -12.37 7.92 -0.57
C MET A 5 -12.47 9.15 0.32
N LYS A 6 -13.72 9.55 0.57
CA LYS A 6 -14.05 10.57 1.56
C LYS A 6 -13.79 9.91 2.88
N LEU A 7 -12.66 10.28 3.48
CA LEU A 7 -12.59 10.29 4.93
C LEU A 7 -13.82 11.04 5.44
N LEU A 8 -14.34 10.58 6.57
CA LEU A 8 -15.67 10.94 7.03
C LEU A 8 -15.51 11.79 8.27
N ALA A 9 -15.32 13.09 8.07
CA ALA A 9 -15.50 14.11 9.09
C ALA A 9 -16.90 14.02 9.73
N VAL A 10 -17.06 13.17 10.74
CA VAL A 10 -18.23 13.08 11.60
C VAL A 10 -18.28 14.35 12.46
N GLY A 11 -18.87 15.40 11.88
CA GLY A 11 -18.95 16.74 12.47
C GLY A 11 -19.83 16.83 13.73
N ALA A 12 -19.31 16.36 14.86
CA ALA A 12 -19.95 16.43 16.16
C ALA A 12 -19.90 17.84 16.77
N ALA A 13 -20.84 18.71 16.36
CA ALA A 13 -20.92 20.10 16.82
C ALA A 13 -21.31 20.27 18.31
N ALA A 14 -20.38 20.03 19.24
CA ALA A 14 -20.59 20.06 20.69
C ALA A 14 -20.38 21.44 21.36
N ALA A 15 -20.95 22.50 20.80
CA ALA A 15 -20.79 23.86 21.33
C ALA A 15 -21.51 24.10 22.69
N SER A 16 -20.82 23.88 23.83
CA SER A 16 -21.23 24.52 25.09
C SER A 16 -20.10 24.92 26.06
N LEU A 17 -19.96 26.22 26.28
CA LEU A 17 -18.99 26.84 27.20
C LEU A 17 -19.23 26.43 28.66
N ALA A 18 -18.27 25.72 29.26
CA ALA A 18 -18.16 25.57 30.71
C ALA A 18 -16.71 25.65 31.20
N THR A 19 -16.24 26.86 31.54
CA THR A 19 -14.97 27.05 32.26
C THR A 19 -15.05 26.37 33.64
N SER A 20 -14.47 25.18 33.77
CA SER A 20 -14.39 24.43 35.03
C SER A 20 -12.97 23.97 35.32
N CYS A 21 -12.15 24.88 35.86
CA CYS A 21 -11.01 24.45 36.68
C CYS A 21 -11.55 23.72 37.91
N GLY A 22 -11.61 22.39 37.86
CA GLY A 22 -12.25 21.57 38.88
C GLY A 22 -11.63 20.18 38.95
N SER A 23 -10.52 20.05 39.67
CA SER A 23 -9.90 18.76 39.96
C SER A 23 -10.90 17.80 40.63
N GLN A 24 -11.39 16.82 39.88
CA GLN A 24 -12.12 15.67 40.42
C GLN A 24 -11.56 14.40 39.80
N SER A 25 -10.79 13.67 40.59
CA SER A 25 -10.54 12.24 40.36
C SER A 25 -11.86 11.49 40.51
N SER A 26 -12.53 11.25 39.38
CA SER A 26 -13.19 9.98 39.08
C SER A 26 -12.12 9.09 38.46
N GLY A 27 -11.92 7.89 39.00
CA GLY A 27 -10.90 6.99 38.47
C GLY A 27 -11.36 6.46 37.12
N GLY A 28 -10.65 6.81 36.05
CA GLY A 28 -10.94 6.31 34.71
C GLY A 28 -10.55 4.84 34.55
N ALA A 29 -10.98 4.22 33.45
CA ALA A 29 -10.81 2.78 33.19
C ALA A 29 -9.36 2.28 33.42
N TYR A 30 -8.36 3.10 33.06
CA TYR A 30 -6.94 2.73 33.10
C TYR A 30 -6.11 3.47 34.17
N ASP A 31 -6.73 4.19 35.12
CA ASP A 31 -6.04 5.01 36.15
C ASP A 31 -5.10 4.20 37.11
N GLU A 32 -5.16 2.85 37.12
CA GLU A 32 -4.18 2.00 37.83
C GLU A 32 -2.88 1.81 37.03
N TYR A 33 -2.96 1.90 35.70
CA TYR A 33 -1.92 1.56 34.74
C TYR A 33 -1.27 2.79 34.09
N LEU A 34 -2.09 3.78 33.75
CA LEU A 34 -1.75 5.00 33.00
C LEU A 34 -1.77 6.24 33.89
N THR A 35 -0.67 7.00 33.88
CA THR A 35 -0.65 8.41 34.26
C THR A 35 -0.62 9.26 32.99
N LEU A 36 -1.80 9.67 32.52
CA LEU A 36 -1.97 10.51 31.33
C LEU A 36 -1.29 11.88 31.52
N ALA A 37 -0.66 12.36 30.45
CA ALA A 37 -0.07 13.70 30.32
C ALA A 37 -1.10 14.85 30.33
N GLU A 38 -0.64 16.08 30.11
CA GLU A 38 -1.51 17.20 29.72
C GLU A 38 -1.72 17.12 28.20
N TYR A 39 -2.98 17.06 27.78
CA TYR A 39 -3.40 16.85 26.38
C TYR A 39 -4.16 18.05 25.80
N LYS A 40 -4.11 19.21 26.49
CA LYS A 40 -4.78 20.46 26.10
C LYS A 40 -3.80 21.61 26.09
N GLY A 41 -3.83 22.42 25.04
CA GLY A 41 -2.85 23.47 24.80
C GLY A 41 -1.45 22.92 24.51
N ILE A 42 -1.36 21.68 24.00
CA ILE A 42 -0.11 21.13 23.48
C ILE A 42 0.24 21.81 22.15
N PRO A 43 1.52 22.08 21.86
CA PRO A 43 1.92 22.55 20.54
C PRO A 43 1.75 21.41 19.54
N VAL A 44 1.13 21.69 18.40
CA VAL A 44 0.97 20.73 17.30
C VAL A 44 1.33 21.43 16.00
N THR A 45 2.14 20.79 15.18
CA THR A 45 2.44 21.24 13.83
C THR A 45 1.38 20.65 12.89
N ARG A 46 0.91 21.42 11.90
CA ARG A 46 -0.03 20.94 10.89
C ARG A 46 0.44 21.38 9.51
N ILE A 47 0.36 20.47 8.53
CA ILE A 47 0.54 20.83 7.12
C ILE A 47 -0.52 21.86 6.74
N LYS A 48 -0.08 22.90 6.04
CA LYS A 48 -0.95 23.94 5.53
C LYS A 48 -1.53 23.51 4.17
N SER A 49 -2.84 23.29 4.15
CA SER A 49 -3.57 22.89 2.95
C SER A 49 -3.52 23.98 1.88
N GLU A 50 -3.00 23.63 0.70
CA GLU A 50 -3.00 24.45 -0.51
C GLU A 50 -3.29 23.57 -1.72
N VAL A 51 -4.14 24.03 -2.64
CA VAL A 51 -4.42 23.34 -3.91
C VAL A 51 -3.79 24.11 -5.05
N THR A 52 -2.93 23.44 -5.82
CA THR A 52 -2.27 24.02 -6.99
C THR A 52 -3.18 23.99 -8.22
N ASP A 53 -2.90 24.82 -9.22
CA ASP A 53 -3.56 24.73 -10.53
C ASP A 53 -3.19 23.42 -11.27
N GLU A 54 -2.10 22.75 -10.86
CA GLU A 54 -1.61 21.49 -11.41
C GLU A 54 -2.43 20.30 -10.91
N ALA A 55 -2.67 20.20 -9.59
CA ALA A 55 -3.55 19.17 -9.00
C ALA A 55 -4.99 19.24 -9.55
N VAL A 56 -5.50 20.46 -9.82
CA VAL A 56 -6.81 20.64 -10.48
C VAL A 56 -6.79 20.14 -11.92
N GLN A 57 -5.66 20.31 -12.64
CA GLN A 57 -5.53 19.83 -14.01
C GLN A 57 -5.38 18.30 -14.07
N GLU A 58 -4.64 17.70 -13.13
CA GLU A 58 -4.47 16.24 -13.03
C GLU A 58 -5.80 15.52 -12.82
N GLU A 59 -6.66 16.00 -11.92
CA GLU A 59 -7.99 15.42 -11.72
C GLU A 59 -8.93 15.67 -12.91
N ILE A 60 -8.79 16.81 -13.62
CA ILE A 60 -9.48 17.04 -14.90
C ILE A 60 -9.04 16.02 -15.95
N ASP A 61 -7.74 15.76 -16.07
CA ASP A 61 -7.20 14.81 -17.03
C ASP A 61 -7.62 13.37 -16.68
N TYR A 62 -7.62 13.00 -15.40
CA TYR A 62 -8.19 11.73 -14.91
C TYR A 62 -9.67 11.56 -15.28
N VAL A 63 -10.47 12.62 -15.13
CA VAL A 63 -11.90 12.60 -15.47
C VAL A 63 -12.15 12.56 -16.99
N ILE A 64 -11.29 13.17 -17.81
CA ILE A 64 -11.30 13.02 -19.28
C ILE A 64 -11.05 11.55 -19.65
N ASP A 65 -10.15 10.90 -18.92
CA ASP A 65 -9.67 9.55 -19.20
C ASP A 65 -10.67 8.45 -18.77
N ASP A 66 -11.31 8.54 -17.59
CA ASP A 66 -12.43 7.66 -17.18
C ASP A 66 -13.64 7.81 -18.13
N ASN A 67 -13.70 8.91 -18.92
CA ASN A 67 -14.73 9.17 -19.94
C ASN A 67 -14.24 8.99 -21.40
N ALA A 68 -13.08 8.37 -21.64
CA ALA A 68 -12.60 8.09 -22.99
C ALA A 68 -13.40 6.96 -23.69
N GLU A 69 -13.66 7.11 -25.00
CA GLU A 69 -14.27 6.04 -25.80
C GLU A 69 -13.19 5.16 -26.47
N TYR A 70 -13.18 3.87 -26.16
CA TYR A 70 -12.27 2.88 -26.75
C TYR A 70 -12.91 2.22 -27.97
N ASN A 71 -12.36 2.51 -29.16
CA ASN A 71 -12.93 2.05 -30.43
C ASN A 71 -12.05 0.95 -31.06
N GLU A 72 -12.54 -0.28 -31.17
CA GLU A 72 -11.78 -1.42 -31.73
C GLU A 72 -11.37 -1.17 -33.19
N ILE A 73 -10.07 -1.29 -33.46
CA ILE A 73 -9.44 -1.06 -34.75
C ILE A 73 -9.05 -2.39 -35.40
N THR A 74 -9.57 -2.64 -36.61
CA THR A 74 -9.33 -3.88 -37.37
C THR A 74 -8.94 -3.66 -38.84
N ASP A 75 -8.80 -2.41 -39.30
CA ASP A 75 -8.52 -2.06 -40.70
C ASP A 75 -7.22 -1.25 -40.92
N ARG A 76 -6.51 -0.91 -39.85
CA ARG A 76 -5.14 -0.33 -39.84
C ARG A 76 -4.26 -1.05 -38.81
N GLY A 77 -2.96 -0.80 -38.87
CA GLY A 77 -2.03 -1.19 -37.80
C GLY A 77 -1.96 -0.15 -36.68
N CYS A 78 -1.23 -0.50 -35.62
CA CYS A 78 -1.02 0.30 -34.41
C CYS A 78 -0.42 1.69 -34.73
N GLN A 79 -0.76 2.68 -33.92
CA GLN A 79 -0.26 4.05 -33.96
C GLN A 79 0.05 4.52 -32.53
N GLU A 80 0.91 5.54 -32.40
CA GLU A 80 1.08 6.27 -31.14
C GLU A 80 -0.29 6.78 -30.65
N GLY A 81 -0.63 6.51 -29.38
CA GLY A 81 -1.91 6.81 -28.75
C GLY A 81 -3.00 5.74 -28.88
N ASP A 82 -2.75 4.62 -29.56
CA ASP A 82 -3.64 3.45 -29.47
C ASP A 82 -3.38 2.68 -28.16
N LEU A 83 -4.44 2.16 -27.54
CA LEU A 83 -4.35 1.08 -26.55
C LEU A 83 -4.20 -0.25 -27.31
N VAL A 84 -3.16 -1.01 -27.01
CA VAL A 84 -2.82 -2.26 -27.70
C VAL A 84 -2.67 -3.37 -26.67
N ASN A 85 -3.41 -4.45 -26.85
CA ASN A 85 -3.20 -5.68 -26.09
C ASN A 85 -2.14 -6.53 -26.80
N ILE A 86 -1.10 -6.95 -26.09
CA ILE A 86 0.03 -7.71 -26.61
C ILE A 86 0.39 -8.93 -25.75
N ASP A 87 0.91 -9.96 -26.42
CA ASP A 87 1.73 -11.00 -25.78
C ASP A 87 3.19 -10.76 -26.18
N PHE A 88 4.13 -10.98 -25.27
CA PHE A 88 5.57 -10.89 -25.56
C PHE A 88 6.39 -11.96 -24.86
N THR A 89 7.49 -12.35 -25.50
CA THR A 89 8.49 -13.26 -24.92
C THR A 89 9.88 -12.73 -25.24
N GLY A 90 10.60 -12.27 -24.23
CA GLY A 90 11.94 -11.72 -24.30
C GLY A 90 13.01 -12.78 -24.03
N THR A 91 14.08 -12.76 -24.82
CA THR A 91 15.22 -13.67 -24.66
C THR A 91 16.56 -12.94 -24.77
N ILE A 92 17.54 -13.37 -23.99
CA ILE A 92 18.94 -12.94 -24.04
C ILE A 92 19.78 -14.17 -24.35
N ASP A 93 20.66 -14.09 -25.36
CA ASP A 93 21.46 -15.21 -25.90
C ASP A 93 20.64 -16.50 -26.27
N GLY A 94 19.31 -16.39 -26.33
CA GLY A 94 18.37 -17.48 -26.63
C GLY A 94 17.76 -18.17 -25.41
N GLU A 95 17.96 -17.65 -24.20
CA GLU A 95 17.27 -18.08 -22.97
C GLU A 95 16.31 -16.96 -22.51
N GLU A 96 15.14 -17.33 -21.99
CA GLU A 96 14.19 -16.38 -21.38
C GLU A 96 14.75 -15.88 -20.03
N PHE A 97 14.44 -14.63 -19.69
CA PHE A 97 14.83 -13.98 -18.43
C PHE A 97 13.60 -13.52 -17.65
N ASP A 98 13.74 -13.33 -16.34
CA ASP A 98 12.62 -12.96 -15.48
C ASP A 98 12.09 -11.55 -15.79
N GLY A 99 10.78 -11.34 -15.70
CA GLY A 99 10.11 -10.15 -16.21
C GLY A 99 10.16 -9.95 -17.74
N GLY A 100 10.83 -10.83 -18.50
CA GLY A 100 10.99 -10.73 -19.95
C GLY A 100 9.76 -11.12 -20.78
N SER A 101 8.72 -11.70 -20.17
CA SER A 101 7.57 -12.29 -20.87
C SER A 101 6.23 -11.91 -20.22
N GLY A 102 5.19 -11.78 -21.04
CA GLY A 102 3.83 -11.45 -20.59
C GLY A 102 2.77 -11.86 -21.61
N GLU A 103 1.56 -12.18 -21.12
CA GLU A 103 0.36 -12.48 -21.92
C GLU A 103 -0.75 -11.48 -21.57
N ASP A 104 -1.60 -11.13 -22.54
CA ASP A 104 -2.75 -10.21 -22.40
C ASP A 104 -2.40 -8.80 -21.83
N TYR A 105 -1.17 -8.30 -22.03
CA TYR A 105 -0.75 -6.98 -21.53
C TYR A 105 -1.35 -5.82 -22.35
N GLU A 106 -2.08 -4.91 -21.71
CA GLU A 106 -2.59 -3.68 -22.35
C GLU A 106 -1.63 -2.50 -22.14
N ILE A 107 -1.20 -1.87 -23.25
CA ILE A 107 -0.29 -0.71 -23.23
C ILE A 107 -0.81 0.42 -24.13
N VAL A 108 -0.62 1.68 -23.73
CA VAL A 108 -0.83 2.83 -24.61
C VAL A 108 0.48 3.19 -25.29
N LEU A 109 0.56 3.03 -26.62
CA LEU A 109 1.81 3.26 -27.35
C LEU A 109 2.21 4.74 -27.32
N GLY A 110 3.44 5.02 -26.91
CA GLY A 110 4.01 6.36 -26.79
C GLY A 110 3.92 6.99 -25.40
N GLU A 111 3.33 6.31 -24.41
CA GLU A 111 3.32 6.77 -23.01
C GLU A 111 4.58 6.32 -22.23
N GLY A 112 5.39 5.41 -22.80
CA GLY A 112 6.72 5.06 -22.26
C GLY A 112 6.71 4.02 -21.14
N TYR A 113 5.65 3.21 -21.06
CA TYR A 113 5.60 2.04 -20.16
C TYR A 113 6.56 0.94 -20.59
N PHE A 114 6.89 0.86 -21.88
CA PHE A 114 7.90 -0.03 -22.43
C PHE A 114 9.06 0.80 -23.02
N LEU A 115 10.17 0.12 -23.32
CA LEU A 115 11.33 0.76 -23.94
C LEU A 115 10.96 1.39 -25.29
N GLU A 116 11.36 2.65 -25.51
CA GLU A 116 10.97 3.46 -26.69
C GLU A 116 11.23 2.73 -28.03
N ASP A 117 12.38 2.05 -28.15
CA ASP A 117 12.74 1.25 -29.33
C ASP A 117 11.82 0.04 -29.56
N LEU A 118 11.24 -0.53 -28.50
CA LEU A 118 10.30 -1.65 -28.58
C LEU A 118 8.90 -1.17 -28.99
N GLU A 119 8.39 -0.11 -28.36
CA GLU A 119 7.10 0.50 -28.75
C GLU A 119 7.12 1.00 -30.20
N ALA A 120 8.20 1.66 -30.61
CA ALA A 120 8.38 2.16 -31.98
C ALA A 120 8.38 1.06 -33.04
N GLU A 121 8.81 -0.15 -32.71
CA GLU A 121 8.77 -1.31 -33.60
C GLU A 121 7.41 -2.06 -33.55
N ILE A 122 6.56 -1.83 -32.55
CA ILE A 122 5.14 -2.27 -32.54
C ILE A 122 4.28 -1.37 -33.45
N VAL A 123 4.60 -0.08 -33.55
CA VAL A 123 3.88 0.87 -34.44
C VAL A 123 3.82 0.34 -35.89
N GLY A 124 2.60 0.24 -36.40
CA GLY A 124 2.28 -0.27 -37.74
C GLY A 124 2.05 -1.78 -37.83
N MET A 125 2.29 -2.57 -36.77
CA MET A 125 1.86 -3.97 -36.70
C MET A 125 0.33 -4.07 -36.72
N THR A 126 -0.19 -5.19 -37.22
CA THR A 126 -1.64 -5.44 -37.34
C THR A 126 -2.12 -6.52 -36.37
N THR A 127 -3.43 -6.54 -36.08
CA THR A 127 -4.06 -7.57 -35.22
C THR A 127 -3.74 -8.99 -35.70
N GLY A 128 -3.19 -9.81 -34.80
CA GLY A 128 -2.70 -11.16 -35.06
C GLY A 128 -1.33 -11.24 -35.75
N GLU A 129 -0.59 -10.13 -35.84
CA GLU A 129 0.79 -10.10 -36.33
C GLU A 129 1.77 -10.35 -35.19
N THR A 130 2.69 -11.31 -35.41
CA THR A 130 3.83 -11.57 -34.52
C THR A 130 5.11 -11.09 -35.19
N LYS A 131 5.97 -10.40 -34.44
CA LYS A 131 7.23 -9.83 -34.92
C LYS A 131 8.34 -10.07 -33.90
N GLU A 132 9.52 -10.41 -34.39
CA GLU A 132 10.73 -10.42 -33.57
C GLU A 132 11.40 -9.05 -33.64
N ILE A 133 11.60 -8.44 -32.48
CA ILE A 133 12.13 -7.10 -32.27
C ILE A 133 13.41 -7.27 -31.44
N THR A 134 14.53 -6.76 -31.95
CA THR A 134 15.82 -6.78 -31.24
C THR A 134 16.09 -5.39 -30.69
N ILE A 135 16.28 -5.29 -29.38
CA ILE A 135 16.64 -4.05 -28.69
C ILE A 135 17.95 -4.23 -27.92
N THR A 136 18.53 -3.12 -27.48
CA THR A 136 19.59 -3.11 -26.49
C THR A 136 19.08 -2.35 -25.28
N PHE A 137 19.13 -2.96 -24.09
CA PHE A 137 18.76 -2.27 -22.86
C PHE A 137 19.66 -1.05 -22.63
N PRO A 138 19.14 0.06 -22.08
CA PRO A 138 19.97 1.16 -21.59
C PRO A 138 21.07 0.66 -20.65
N GLU A 139 22.22 1.32 -20.62
CA GLU A 139 23.35 0.94 -19.74
C GLU A 139 23.03 1.15 -18.25
N ASP A 140 21.95 1.87 -17.96
CA ASP A 140 21.44 2.28 -16.66
C ASP A 140 20.07 1.64 -16.31
N TYR A 141 19.65 0.57 -17.01
CA TYR A 141 18.35 -0.07 -16.83
C TYR A 141 18.25 -0.90 -15.53
N ASP A 142 19.14 -1.90 -15.40
CA ASP A 142 19.25 -2.81 -14.25
C ASP A 142 20.69 -3.38 -14.24
N GLU A 143 21.21 -3.85 -13.10
CA GLU A 143 22.59 -4.36 -13.01
C GLU A 143 22.80 -5.64 -13.84
N GLU A 144 21.78 -6.51 -13.96
CA GLU A 144 21.86 -7.73 -14.75
C GLU A 144 21.50 -7.47 -16.22
N LEU A 145 20.49 -6.64 -16.53
CA LEU A 145 20.02 -6.43 -17.92
C LEU A 145 20.75 -5.29 -18.67
N GLY A 146 21.41 -4.37 -17.96
CA GLY A 146 21.99 -3.14 -18.53
C GLY A 146 22.95 -3.37 -19.70
N GLY A 147 22.70 -2.69 -20.82
CA GLY A 147 23.51 -2.78 -22.03
C GLY A 147 23.45 -4.12 -22.79
N GLN A 148 22.61 -5.08 -22.36
CA GLN A 148 22.47 -6.37 -23.04
C GLN A 148 21.59 -6.28 -24.30
N GLU A 149 21.87 -7.11 -25.31
CA GLU A 149 21.03 -7.24 -26.51
C GLU A 149 19.99 -8.34 -26.28
N ALA A 150 18.70 -7.99 -26.43
CA ALA A 150 17.58 -8.90 -26.20
C ALA A 150 16.69 -8.99 -27.45
N VAL A 151 16.08 -10.16 -27.66
CA VAL A 151 15.12 -10.42 -28.74
C VAL A 151 13.76 -10.71 -28.13
N PHE A 152 12.78 -9.86 -28.45
CA PHE A 152 11.39 -9.99 -28.06
C PHE A 152 10.55 -10.50 -29.23
N SER A 153 9.87 -11.63 -29.05
CA SER A 153 8.77 -12.05 -29.93
C SER A 153 7.48 -11.41 -29.42
N VAL A 154 7.03 -10.33 -30.05
CA VAL A 154 5.78 -9.62 -29.69
C VAL A 154 4.66 -9.99 -30.65
N THR A 155 3.46 -10.27 -30.12
CA THR A 155 2.22 -10.49 -30.87
C THR A 155 1.19 -9.43 -30.49
N VAL A 156 0.55 -8.80 -31.47
CA VAL A 156 -0.55 -7.86 -31.22
C VAL A 156 -1.89 -8.60 -31.24
N ASN A 157 -2.60 -8.61 -30.12
CA ASN A 157 -3.87 -9.32 -29.94
C ASN A 157 -5.09 -8.46 -30.30
N THR A 158 -5.14 -7.23 -29.81
CA THR A 158 -6.19 -6.24 -30.15
C THR A 158 -5.61 -4.82 -30.20
N ILE A 159 -6.33 -3.91 -30.86
CA ILE A 159 -5.97 -2.49 -31.00
C ILE A 159 -7.24 -1.68 -30.76
N TYR A 160 -7.19 -0.67 -29.90
CA TYR A 160 -8.27 0.29 -29.67
C TYR A 160 -7.75 1.72 -29.86
N GLU A 161 -8.48 2.50 -30.66
CA GLU A 161 -8.29 3.94 -30.75
C GLU A 161 -8.93 4.59 -29.51
N ILE A 162 -8.11 5.27 -28.69
CA ILE A 162 -8.58 6.00 -27.51
C ILE A 162 -9.10 7.38 -27.97
N VAL A 163 -10.40 7.60 -27.84
CA VAL A 163 -11.05 8.88 -28.16
C VAL A 163 -11.33 9.63 -26.87
N ARG A 164 -10.34 10.39 -26.39
CA ARG A 164 -10.48 11.29 -25.23
C ARG A 164 -11.41 12.47 -25.58
N PRO A 165 -12.42 12.82 -24.76
CA PRO A 165 -13.30 13.97 -25.01
C PRO A 165 -12.55 15.31 -24.90
N GLU A 166 -12.91 16.31 -25.72
CA GLU A 166 -12.39 17.68 -25.54
C GLU A 166 -12.95 18.30 -24.25
N TYR A 167 -12.08 18.74 -23.33
CA TYR A 167 -12.50 19.46 -22.13
C TYR A 167 -13.16 20.81 -22.48
N ASN A 168 -14.46 20.93 -22.21
CA ASN A 168 -15.26 22.13 -22.44
C ASN A 168 -16.60 22.08 -21.69
N ASP A 169 -17.33 23.21 -21.67
CA ASP A 169 -18.66 23.35 -21.05
C ASP A 169 -19.65 22.22 -21.39
N ALA A 170 -19.63 21.68 -22.60
CA ALA A 170 -20.56 20.63 -23.04
C ALA A 170 -20.16 19.24 -22.54
N PHE A 171 -18.86 18.98 -22.35
CA PHE A 171 -18.36 17.79 -21.67
C PHE A 171 -18.72 17.85 -20.18
N VAL A 172 -18.38 18.96 -19.50
CA VAL A 172 -18.73 19.18 -18.08
C VAL A 172 -20.24 19.04 -17.82
N SER A 173 -21.08 19.64 -18.68
CA SER A 173 -22.56 19.51 -18.62
C SER A 173 -23.10 18.09 -18.91
N SER A 174 -22.25 17.15 -19.32
CA SER A 174 -22.63 15.77 -19.60
C SER A 174 -22.26 14.79 -18.48
N ILE A 175 -21.26 15.14 -17.67
CA ILE A 175 -20.75 14.32 -16.54
C ILE A 175 -21.13 14.87 -15.16
N SER A 176 -21.56 16.14 -15.06
CA SER A 176 -21.81 16.82 -13.79
C SER A 176 -23.07 17.70 -13.83
N ASP A 177 -23.47 18.24 -12.68
CA ASP A 177 -24.55 19.23 -12.57
C ASP A 177 -24.13 20.66 -12.98
N PHE A 178 -22.84 20.89 -13.29
CA PHE A 178 -22.29 22.19 -13.67
C PHE A 178 -22.49 22.51 -15.16
N SER A 179 -22.59 23.79 -15.50
CA SER A 179 -22.87 24.23 -16.88
C SER A 179 -21.65 24.80 -17.61
N THR A 180 -20.53 24.99 -16.93
CA THR A 180 -19.30 25.61 -17.45
C THR A 180 -18.06 25.00 -16.80
N THR A 181 -16.90 25.05 -17.48
CA THR A 181 -15.65 24.58 -16.87
C THR A 181 -15.27 25.42 -15.64
N GLU A 182 -15.45 26.75 -15.68
CA GLU A 182 -15.17 27.66 -14.56
C GLU A 182 -15.96 27.31 -13.28
N GLU A 183 -17.20 26.83 -13.39
CA GLU A 183 -17.99 26.36 -12.24
C GLU A 183 -17.47 25.03 -11.68
N TYR A 184 -17.04 24.11 -12.57
CA TYR A 184 -16.50 22.80 -12.19
C TYR A 184 -15.08 22.90 -11.60
N GLU A 185 -14.20 23.72 -12.19
CA GLU A 185 -12.83 23.98 -11.72
C GLU A 185 -12.80 24.62 -10.32
N GLU A 186 -13.80 25.44 -9.98
CA GLU A 186 -13.93 26.01 -8.63
C GLU A 186 -14.43 24.96 -7.63
N ASP A 187 -15.48 24.20 -7.96
CA ASP A 187 -16.03 23.14 -7.08
C ASP A 187 -15.02 22.01 -6.82
N LEU A 188 -14.28 21.62 -7.86
CA LEU A 188 -13.18 20.68 -7.78
C LEU A 188 -12.05 21.21 -6.88
N ARG A 189 -11.66 22.47 -7.02
CA ARG A 189 -10.64 23.09 -6.15
C ARG A 189 -11.11 23.19 -4.69
N GLN A 190 -12.40 23.42 -4.42
CA GLN A 190 -12.93 23.34 -3.06
C GLN A 190 -12.91 21.89 -2.54
N THR A 191 -13.30 20.91 -3.36
CA THR A 191 -13.27 19.48 -3.00
C THR A 191 -11.87 19.00 -2.65
N LEU A 192 -10.88 19.31 -3.49
CA LEU A 192 -9.46 19.00 -3.24
C LEU A 192 -8.93 19.72 -1.98
N LEU A 193 -9.41 20.92 -1.69
CA LEU A 193 -9.02 21.66 -0.49
C LEU A 193 -9.64 21.06 0.78
N GLU A 194 -10.91 20.65 0.72
CA GLU A 194 -11.58 19.94 1.82
C GLU A 194 -10.89 18.59 2.10
N GLN A 195 -10.51 17.84 1.06
CA GLN A 195 -9.75 16.59 1.19
C GLN A 195 -8.34 16.82 1.78
N ALA A 196 -7.63 17.86 1.33
CA ALA A 196 -6.33 18.22 1.88
C ALA A 196 -6.45 18.69 3.34
N ASP A 197 -7.47 19.48 3.68
CA ASP A 197 -7.75 19.88 5.06
C ASP A 197 -8.02 18.69 5.97
N GLU A 198 -8.86 17.75 5.53
CA GLU A 198 -9.19 16.53 6.28
C GLU A 198 -7.98 15.61 6.47
N SER A 199 -7.19 15.38 5.41
CA SER A 199 -5.94 14.61 5.51
C SER A 199 -4.93 15.27 6.46
N ASN A 200 -4.75 16.59 6.36
CA ASN A 200 -3.81 17.33 7.20
C ASN A 200 -4.27 17.44 8.66
N ASP A 201 -5.58 17.49 8.92
CA ASP A 201 -6.16 17.35 10.26
C ASP A 201 -5.97 15.92 10.78
N TYR A 202 -6.18 14.88 9.98
CA TYR A 202 -5.97 13.50 10.39
C TYR A 202 -4.52 13.25 10.84
N THR A 203 -3.52 13.63 10.03
CA THR A 203 -2.09 13.48 10.38
C THR A 203 -1.72 14.28 11.63
N ALA A 204 -2.10 15.56 11.72
CA ALA A 204 -1.82 16.38 12.89
C ALA A 204 -2.55 15.89 14.16
N GLY A 205 -3.71 15.24 14.00
CA GLY A 205 -4.46 14.59 15.07
C GLY A 205 -3.74 13.39 15.66
N TYR A 206 -3.12 12.57 14.80
CA TYR A 206 -2.23 11.48 15.21
C TYR A 206 -0.95 12.00 15.89
N ASP A 207 -0.28 13.00 15.33
CA ASP A 207 0.89 13.64 15.99
C ASP A 207 0.56 14.16 17.39
N ALA A 208 -0.64 14.75 17.54
CA ALA A 208 -1.14 15.22 18.82
C ALA A 208 -1.40 14.07 19.81
N LEU A 209 -1.90 12.93 19.32
CA LEU A 209 -2.13 11.72 20.10
C LEU A 209 -0.80 11.08 20.54
N TYR A 210 0.14 10.84 19.62
CA TYR A 210 1.47 10.32 19.94
C TYR A 210 2.24 11.24 20.90
N SER A 211 2.19 12.56 20.70
CA SER A 211 2.75 13.53 21.65
C SER A 211 2.18 13.39 23.08
N VAL A 212 0.93 12.94 23.22
CA VAL A 212 0.29 12.67 24.52
C VAL A 212 0.67 11.29 25.05
N ILE A 213 0.81 10.27 24.20
CA ILE A 213 1.28 8.92 24.56
C ILE A 213 2.72 9.01 25.11
N ASP A 214 3.65 9.63 24.38
CA ASP A 214 5.06 9.81 24.76
C ASP A 214 5.25 10.61 26.06
N ALA A 215 4.42 11.65 26.25
CA ALA A 215 4.45 12.46 27.46
C ALA A 215 3.80 11.77 28.68
N SER A 216 3.05 10.69 28.46
CA SER A 216 2.37 9.93 29.50
C SER A 216 3.32 8.97 30.23
N THR A 217 2.80 8.22 31.21
CA THR A 217 3.60 7.20 31.88
C THR A 217 2.77 5.96 32.15
N PHE A 218 3.21 4.85 31.56
CA PHE A 218 2.62 3.53 31.70
C PHE A 218 3.34 2.73 32.79
N SER A 219 2.61 1.84 33.46
CA SER A 219 3.13 0.98 34.53
C SER A 219 2.77 -0.49 34.34
N GLY A 220 2.32 -0.83 33.13
CA GLY A 220 1.71 -2.08 32.70
C GLY A 220 0.37 -1.79 32.01
N TYR A 221 -0.37 -2.86 31.70
CA TYR A 221 -1.66 -2.82 31.01
C TYR A 221 -2.55 -3.98 31.50
N PRO A 222 -3.87 -3.97 31.27
CA PRO A 222 -4.72 -5.14 31.44
C PRO A 222 -4.39 -6.21 30.39
N GLN A 223 -4.24 -7.47 30.81
CA GLN A 223 -3.98 -8.57 29.86
C GLN A 223 -5.11 -8.76 28.86
N GLU A 224 -6.37 -8.54 29.28
CA GLU A 224 -7.54 -8.67 28.39
C GLU A 224 -7.46 -7.70 27.21
N LEU A 225 -6.91 -6.48 27.39
CA LEU A 225 -6.68 -5.52 26.30
C LEU A 225 -5.49 -5.90 25.40
N TYR A 226 -4.42 -6.48 25.98
CA TYR A 226 -3.32 -7.01 25.17
C TYR A 226 -3.78 -8.18 24.31
N ASP A 227 -4.58 -9.09 24.86
CA ASP A 227 -5.15 -10.23 24.12
C ASP A 227 -6.12 -9.75 23.01
N GLU A 228 -6.75 -8.58 23.16
CA GLU A 228 -7.57 -7.91 22.13
C GLU A 228 -6.70 -7.31 21.01
N CYS A 229 -5.68 -6.49 21.34
CA CYS A 229 -4.77 -5.90 20.35
C CYS A 229 -3.88 -6.94 19.63
N GLU A 230 -3.51 -8.05 20.29
CA GLU A 230 -2.80 -9.19 19.66
C GLU A 230 -3.66 -9.80 18.53
N GLN A 231 -4.98 -9.92 18.73
CA GLN A 231 -5.88 -10.41 17.69
C GLN A 231 -6.01 -9.41 16.53
N GLU A 232 -6.12 -8.12 16.83
CA GLU A 232 -6.21 -7.06 15.81
C GLU A 232 -4.93 -6.98 14.96
N TYR A 233 -3.76 -7.12 15.59
CA TYR A 233 -2.47 -7.20 14.91
C TYR A 233 -2.37 -8.42 13.97
N ASP A 234 -2.81 -9.60 14.43
CA ASP A 234 -2.87 -10.82 13.61
C ASP A 234 -3.86 -10.66 12.43
N ASP A 235 -5.05 -10.10 12.67
CA ASP A 235 -6.09 -9.87 11.65
C ASP A 235 -5.62 -8.81 10.61
N MET A 236 -4.89 -7.78 11.03
CA MET A 236 -4.26 -6.77 10.15
C MET A 236 -3.18 -7.40 9.25
N ASN A 237 -2.28 -8.21 9.81
CA ASN A 237 -1.23 -8.88 9.02
C ASN A 237 -1.83 -9.89 8.03
N ALA A 238 -2.90 -10.59 8.40
CA ALA A 238 -3.63 -11.45 7.49
C ALA A 238 -4.27 -10.67 6.32
N MET A 239 -4.83 -9.48 6.59
CA MET A 239 -5.37 -8.59 5.56
C MET A 239 -4.27 -8.10 4.60
N TYR A 240 -3.12 -7.68 5.11
CA TYR A 240 -2.00 -7.25 4.26
C TYR A 240 -1.45 -8.39 3.40
N ALA A 241 -1.30 -9.59 3.95
CA ALA A 241 -0.88 -10.77 3.20
C ALA A 241 -1.84 -11.09 2.04
N GLU A 242 -3.17 -11.06 2.28
CA GLU A 242 -4.15 -11.22 1.21
C GLU A 242 -4.06 -10.11 0.16
N MET A 243 -3.92 -8.84 0.58
CA MET A 243 -3.84 -7.68 -0.31
C MET A 243 -2.60 -7.72 -1.23
N PHE A 244 -1.46 -8.16 -0.72
CA PHE A 244 -0.21 -8.28 -1.49
C PHE A 244 -0.03 -9.65 -2.15
N GLY A 245 -0.93 -10.62 -1.90
CA GLY A 245 -0.83 -11.98 -2.44
C GLY A 245 0.35 -12.79 -1.89
N MET A 246 0.77 -12.48 -0.66
CA MET A 246 1.90 -13.07 0.06
C MET A 246 1.42 -14.06 1.13
N ASP A 247 2.33 -14.85 1.70
CA ASP A 247 2.01 -15.66 2.88
C ASP A 247 2.08 -14.77 4.15
N VAL A 248 1.26 -15.03 5.17
CA VAL A 248 1.25 -14.21 6.41
C VAL A 248 2.60 -14.29 7.13
N GLU A 249 3.26 -15.44 7.02
CA GLU A 249 4.62 -15.67 7.51
C GLU A 249 5.68 -14.73 6.89
N ASP A 250 5.41 -14.07 5.75
CA ASP A 250 6.31 -13.05 5.18
C ASP A 250 6.24 -11.71 5.93
N PHE A 251 5.22 -11.49 6.77
CA PHE A 251 5.06 -10.34 7.67
C PHE A 251 5.50 -10.63 9.12
N GLU A 252 5.99 -11.85 9.41
CA GLU A 252 6.49 -12.21 10.76
C GLU A 252 7.76 -11.42 11.13
N MET A 253 7.60 -10.44 12.03
CA MET A 253 8.69 -9.78 12.75
C MET A 253 9.26 -10.67 13.87
N SER A 254 10.32 -10.23 14.56
CA SER A 254 10.83 -11.00 15.70
C SER A 254 9.85 -10.96 16.89
N ASP A 255 9.87 -12.01 17.73
CA ASP A 255 9.04 -12.08 18.96
C ASP A 255 9.12 -10.79 19.82
N GLU A 256 10.27 -10.10 19.82
CA GLU A 256 10.51 -8.87 20.61
C GLU A 256 9.88 -7.63 19.94
N ASP A 257 9.97 -7.54 18.61
CA ASP A 257 9.41 -6.40 17.86
C ASP A 257 7.88 -6.52 17.71
N THR A 258 7.37 -7.73 17.49
CA THR A 258 5.92 -8.02 17.51
C THR A 258 5.30 -7.68 18.86
N GLN A 259 5.96 -8.04 19.97
CA GLN A 259 5.49 -7.64 21.30
C GLN A 259 5.51 -6.12 21.48
N ALA A 260 6.52 -5.42 20.96
CA ALA A 260 6.61 -3.96 21.04
C ALA A 260 5.45 -3.28 20.27
N ALA A 261 5.17 -3.72 19.04
CA ALA A 261 4.06 -3.19 18.23
C ALA A 261 2.70 -3.37 18.91
N ILE A 262 2.44 -4.56 19.49
CA ILE A 262 1.20 -4.82 20.24
C ILE A 262 1.15 -3.97 21.53
N GLU A 263 2.28 -3.78 22.23
CA GLU A 263 2.33 -2.89 23.40
C GLU A 263 2.03 -1.43 23.02
N GLU A 264 2.47 -0.94 21.85
CA GLU A 264 2.15 0.40 21.34
C GLU A 264 0.65 0.57 21.06
N MET A 265 0.01 -0.38 20.36
CA MET A 265 -1.45 -0.41 20.16
C MET A 265 -2.22 -0.37 21.50
N VAL A 266 -1.77 -1.16 22.49
CA VAL A 266 -2.35 -1.18 23.84
C VAL A 266 -2.19 0.16 24.55
N TYR A 267 -1.05 0.84 24.39
CA TYR A 267 -0.81 2.15 25.01
C TYR A 267 -1.61 3.27 24.34
N GLU A 268 -1.77 3.22 23.01
CA GLU A 268 -2.66 4.11 22.26
C GLU A 268 -4.10 3.96 22.76
N GLU A 269 -4.65 2.74 22.75
CA GLU A 269 -6.05 2.51 23.10
C GLU A 269 -6.35 2.85 24.58
N MET A 270 -5.38 2.60 25.48
CA MET A 270 -5.45 3.08 26.86
C MET A 270 -5.53 4.61 26.97
N VAL A 271 -4.83 5.36 26.10
CA VAL A 271 -4.85 6.83 26.06
C VAL A 271 -6.15 7.34 25.44
N VAL A 272 -6.55 6.81 24.28
CA VAL A 272 -7.78 7.15 23.55
C VAL A 272 -9.01 6.99 24.45
N ARG A 273 -9.25 5.77 24.98
CA ARG A 273 -10.37 5.50 25.89
C ARG A 273 -10.32 6.36 27.16
N THR A 274 -9.13 6.67 27.69
CA THR A 274 -8.99 7.53 28.88
C THR A 274 -9.32 9.00 28.59
N ILE A 275 -8.98 9.53 27.41
CA ILE A 275 -9.36 10.89 27.01
C ILE A 275 -10.87 10.93 26.74
N ALA A 276 -11.40 9.95 26.02
CA ALA A 276 -12.83 9.88 25.69
C ALA A 276 -13.73 9.81 26.93
N GLU A 277 -13.41 8.98 27.93
CA GLU A 277 -14.15 8.91 29.20
C GLU A 277 -14.10 10.25 29.96
N ARG A 278 -12.97 10.95 29.92
CA ARG A 278 -12.78 12.22 30.66
C ARG A 278 -13.50 13.40 30.02
N GLU A 279 -13.71 13.37 28.71
CA GLU A 279 -14.22 14.49 27.92
C GLU A 279 -15.62 14.22 27.31
N ASP A 280 -16.21 13.04 27.54
CA ASP A 280 -17.57 12.64 27.09
C ASP A 280 -17.65 12.49 25.56
N LEU A 281 -16.65 11.83 24.94
CA LEU A 281 -16.46 11.71 23.47
C LEU A 281 -16.93 10.38 22.84
N GLU A 282 -17.59 9.52 23.63
CA GLU A 282 -18.17 8.26 23.17
C GLU A 282 -19.11 8.46 21.97
N PRO A 283 -18.92 7.77 20.82
CA PRO A 283 -19.74 7.98 19.63
C PRO A 283 -21.19 7.55 19.88
N SER A 284 -22.14 8.42 19.53
CA SER A 284 -23.55 8.10 19.74
C SER A 284 -24.07 7.10 18.70
N ASP A 285 -25.20 6.46 18.99
CA ASP A 285 -25.89 5.64 18.00
C ASP A 285 -26.25 6.44 16.72
N GLU A 286 -26.46 7.76 16.81
CA GLU A 286 -26.77 8.60 15.65
C GLU A 286 -25.52 8.79 14.76
N ASP A 287 -24.36 8.99 15.38
CA ASP A 287 -23.07 9.14 14.69
C ASP A 287 -22.64 7.82 14.04
N PHE A 288 -22.72 6.71 14.77
CA PHE A 288 -22.43 5.36 14.28
C PHE A 288 -23.29 4.99 13.06
N ASN A 289 -24.61 5.16 13.13
CA ASN A 289 -25.48 4.82 12.00
C ASN A 289 -25.21 5.74 10.79
N ALA A 290 -24.89 7.01 11.00
CA ALA A 290 -24.54 7.93 9.92
C ALA A 290 -23.22 7.52 9.23
N TYR A 291 -22.21 7.10 10.00
CA TYR A 291 -20.92 6.62 9.49
C TYR A 291 -21.05 5.32 8.69
N VAL A 292 -21.79 4.35 9.25
CA VAL A 292 -22.09 3.08 8.55
C VAL A 292 -22.89 3.32 7.26
N ASP A 293 -23.92 4.18 7.29
CA ASP A 293 -24.74 4.52 6.11
C ASP A 293 -23.89 5.12 4.96
N THR A 294 -22.76 5.77 5.27
CA THR A 294 -21.81 6.26 4.27
C THR A 294 -20.79 5.21 3.83
N LEU A 295 -20.19 4.44 4.75
CA LEU A 295 -19.17 3.45 4.42
C LEU A 295 -19.69 2.26 3.61
N TYR A 296 -20.86 1.70 3.94
CA TYR A 296 -21.33 0.49 3.24
C TYR A 296 -21.56 0.73 1.74
N GLU A 297 -22.09 1.91 1.37
CA GLU A 297 -22.26 2.29 -0.02
C GLU A 297 -20.89 2.43 -0.69
N ASP A 298 -19.91 3.09 -0.04
CA ASP A 298 -18.59 3.35 -0.61
C ASP A 298 -17.76 2.08 -0.81
N TYR A 299 -17.75 1.18 0.16
CA TYR A 299 -17.07 -0.13 0.07
C TYR A 299 -17.79 -1.11 -0.86
N GLY A 300 -18.97 -0.75 -1.38
CA GLY A 300 -19.69 -1.51 -2.41
C GLY A 300 -20.58 -2.63 -1.89
N TYR A 301 -20.90 -2.62 -0.60
CA TYR A 301 -21.83 -3.56 0.02
C TYR A 301 -23.28 -3.25 -0.41
N GLU A 302 -24.12 -4.29 -0.52
CA GLU A 302 -25.55 -4.11 -0.85
C GLU A 302 -26.37 -3.58 0.35
N SER A 303 -25.86 -3.75 1.58
CA SER A 303 -26.48 -3.23 2.80
C SER A 303 -25.49 -3.05 3.95
N ALA A 304 -25.87 -2.20 4.91
CA ALA A 304 -25.19 -2.09 6.20
C ALA A 304 -25.17 -3.40 7.02
N GLU A 305 -26.11 -4.33 6.81
CA GLU A 305 -26.09 -5.65 7.50
C GLU A 305 -24.97 -6.55 6.95
N ASP A 306 -24.66 -6.44 5.65
CA ASP A 306 -23.57 -7.18 5.02
C ASP A 306 -22.21 -6.55 5.39
N PHE A 307 -22.10 -5.22 5.40
CA PHE A 307 -20.90 -4.52 5.87
C PHE A 307 -20.59 -4.83 7.35
N LEU A 308 -21.61 -4.80 8.22
CA LEU A 308 -21.47 -5.13 9.65
C LEU A 308 -21.26 -6.62 9.95
N ALA A 309 -21.26 -7.49 8.93
CA ALA A 309 -20.88 -8.88 9.07
C ALA A 309 -19.36 -9.08 8.94
N ASP A 310 -18.69 -8.21 8.17
CA ASP A 310 -17.25 -8.23 7.93
C ASP A 310 -16.53 -7.24 8.88
N TYR A 311 -17.11 -6.06 9.11
CA TYR A 311 -16.62 -5.02 10.02
C TYR A 311 -17.49 -4.93 11.28
N SER A 312 -16.96 -5.29 12.45
CA SER A 312 -17.80 -5.38 13.65
C SER A 312 -18.30 -4.00 14.13
N GLU A 313 -19.49 -3.96 14.77
CA GLU A 313 -20.00 -2.72 15.40
C GLU A 313 -19.03 -2.16 16.45
N GLU A 314 -18.22 -3.02 17.09
CA GLU A 314 -17.21 -2.64 18.07
C GLU A 314 -16.05 -1.91 17.38
N SER A 315 -15.42 -2.53 16.38
CA SER A 315 -14.33 -1.97 15.58
C SER A 315 -14.66 -0.59 14.99
N ILE A 316 -15.86 -0.43 14.40
CA ILE A 316 -16.30 0.85 13.81
C ILE A 316 -16.56 1.92 14.89
N ARG A 317 -16.95 1.52 16.10
CA ARG A 317 -17.11 2.45 17.22
C ARG A 317 -15.77 2.89 17.79
N ASP A 318 -14.78 2.00 17.83
CA ASP A 318 -13.44 2.32 18.28
C ASP A 318 -12.74 3.27 17.27
N GLU A 319 -12.90 3.06 15.96
CA GLU A 319 -12.49 3.99 14.89
C GLU A 319 -13.10 5.40 15.04
N LEU A 320 -14.41 5.47 15.35
CA LEU A 320 -15.10 6.72 15.63
C LEU A 320 -14.65 7.37 16.95
N LEU A 321 -14.32 6.57 17.97
CA LEU A 321 -13.81 7.03 19.26
C LEU A 321 -12.44 7.71 19.09
N LEU A 322 -11.55 7.05 18.35
CA LEU A 322 -10.23 7.54 17.96
C LEU A 322 -10.35 8.85 17.16
N THR A 323 -11.20 8.88 16.15
CA THR A 323 -11.50 10.08 15.35
C THR A 323 -12.01 11.23 16.23
N ASN A 324 -12.92 10.96 17.17
CA ASN A 324 -13.42 11.98 18.11
C ASN A 324 -12.32 12.50 19.05
N VAL A 325 -11.41 11.63 19.51
CA VAL A 325 -10.27 12.02 20.36
C VAL A 325 -9.28 12.88 19.58
N MET A 326 -8.89 12.50 18.36
CA MET A 326 -7.97 13.29 17.53
C MET A 326 -8.52 14.68 17.22
N ASN A 327 -9.78 14.76 16.78
CA ASN A 327 -10.47 16.03 16.55
C ASN A 327 -10.50 16.89 17.81
N PHE A 328 -10.79 16.29 18.96
CA PHE A 328 -10.78 16.99 20.24
C PHE A 328 -9.39 17.51 20.65
N LEU A 329 -8.33 16.74 20.40
CA LEU A 329 -6.95 17.17 20.65
C LEU A 329 -6.61 18.41 19.81
N LEU A 330 -6.91 18.39 18.51
CA LEU A 330 -6.69 19.51 17.60
C LEU A 330 -7.50 20.76 17.98
N GLU A 331 -8.80 20.61 18.28
CA GLU A 331 -9.64 21.73 18.73
C GLU A 331 -9.09 22.43 20.00
N ASN A 332 -8.28 21.72 20.80
CA ASN A 332 -7.71 22.20 22.05
C ASN A 332 -6.19 22.48 21.97
N ALA A 333 -5.54 22.28 20.83
CA ALA A 333 -4.09 22.46 20.65
C ALA A 333 -3.66 23.90 20.31
N GLU A 334 -2.36 24.19 20.45
CA GLU A 334 -1.71 25.40 19.93
C GLU A 334 -1.12 25.10 18.53
N ILE A 335 -2.00 25.09 17.50
CA ILE A 335 -1.64 24.76 16.11
C ILE A 335 -0.64 25.77 15.51
N THR A 336 0.39 25.23 14.85
CA THR A 336 1.29 25.97 13.95
C THR A 336 1.23 25.38 12.54
N GLU A 337 0.77 26.18 11.57
CA GLU A 337 0.75 25.79 10.15
C GLU A 337 2.14 25.94 9.51
N VAL A 338 2.61 24.91 8.80
CA VAL A 338 3.87 24.86 8.04
C VAL A 338 3.63 24.35 6.62
N SER A 339 4.61 24.49 5.71
CA SER A 339 4.55 23.80 4.41
C SER A 339 4.83 22.30 4.56
N GLU A 340 4.35 21.49 3.63
CA GLU A 340 4.63 20.05 3.53
C GLU A 340 6.15 19.76 3.59
N ASP A 341 6.96 20.48 2.80
CA ASP A 341 8.43 20.46 2.85
C ASP A 341 9.04 20.75 4.25
N GLU A 342 8.35 21.53 5.09
CA GLU A 342 8.81 21.89 6.45
C GLU A 342 8.28 20.89 7.50
N TYR A 343 7.20 20.19 7.20
CA TYR A 343 6.62 19.14 8.05
C TYR A 343 7.42 17.83 7.94
N TYR A 344 7.63 17.34 6.72
CA TYR A 344 8.41 16.12 6.47
C TYR A 344 9.93 16.35 6.46
N GLY A 345 10.38 17.61 6.35
CA GLY A 345 11.79 17.96 6.29
C GLY A 345 12.61 17.52 7.51
N ASP A 346 12.03 17.57 8.71
CA ASP A 346 12.68 17.10 9.94
C ASP A 346 12.80 15.56 9.97
N ILE A 347 11.85 14.82 9.34
CA ILE A 347 11.88 13.34 9.25
C ILE A 347 13.00 12.87 8.32
N TYR A 348 13.14 13.51 7.15
CA TYR A 348 14.23 13.19 6.22
C TYR A 348 15.63 13.54 6.77
N GLU A 349 15.76 14.56 7.63
CA GLU A 349 17.02 14.84 8.33
C GLU A 349 17.31 13.81 9.45
N GLU A 350 16.29 13.26 10.14
CA GLU A 350 16.52 12.18 11.13
C GLU A 350 16.88 10.83 10.47
N GLU A 351 16.20 10.41 9.40
CA GLU A 351 16.55 9.17 8.66
C GLU A 351 17.98 9.23 8.07
N GLU A 352 18.40 10.34 7.45
CA GLU A 352 19.78 10.50 6.97
C GLU A 352 20.79 10.42 8.13
N THR A 353 20.42 10.84 9.35
CA THR A 353 21.31 10.70 10.52
C THR A 353 21.34 9.31 11.15
N ASP A 354 20.25 8.54 11.11
CA ASP A 354 20.24 7.16 11.60
C ASP A 354 20.95 6.21 10.61
N GLU A 355 20.78 6.36 9.29
CA GLU A 355 21.59 5.64 8.30
C GLU A 355 23.10 5.93 8.48
N LEU A 356 23.46 7.21 8.70
CA LEU A 356 24.86 7.60 8.96
C LEU A 356 25.39 7.07 10.31
N MET A 357 24.53 6.89 11.33
CA MET A 357 24.95 6.26 12.59
C MET A 357 25.10 4.74 12.45
N GLU A 358 24.27 4.06 11.65
CA GLU A 358 24.46 2.64 11.34
C GLU A 358 25.76 2.39 10.54
N GLU A 359 26.07 3.23 9.54
CA GLU A 359 27.38 3.17 8.86
C GLU A 359 28.56 3.43 9.83
N GLU A 360 28.48 4.45 10.71
CA GLU A 360 29.58 4.77 11.63
C GLU A 360 29.78 3.69 12.71
N LEU A 361 28.75 2.93 13.07
CA LEU A 361 28.84 1.78 14.00
C LEU A 361 29.50 0.53 13.39
N ILE A 362 29.60 0.44 12.06
CA ILE A 362 30.24 -0.70 11.37
C ILE A 362 31.77 -0.53 11.28
N ASP A 363 32.31 0.70 11.27
CA ASP A 363 33.77 0.96 11.13
C ASP A 363 34.57 0.91 12.46
N GLU A 364 33.94 1.07 13.64
CA GLU A 364 34.67 1.12 14.94
C GLU A 364 35.15 -0.24 15.51
N THR A 365 35.06 -1.36 14.77
CA THR A 365 35.50 -2.69 15.28
C THR A 365 36.80 -3.31 14.73
N ASP A 366 37.60 -2.59 13.92
CA ASP A 366 38.95 -3.06 13.50
C ASP A 366 40.12 -2.18 14.00
N GLY A 367 39.92 -1.55 15.17
CA GLY A 367 40.81 -0.51 15.75
C GLY A 367 41.92 -0.96 16.71
N ILE A 368 42.36 -2.23 16.76
CA ILE A 368 43.50 -2.65 17.63
C ILE A 368 44.48 -3.59 16.93
N ILE A 369 45.56 -3.01 16.37
CA ILE A 369 46.98 -3.40 16.56
C ILE A 369 47.84 -2.27 15.99
N ASP A 370 48.68 -1.63 16.83
CA ASP A 370 50.12 -1.48 16.53
C ASP A 370 50.91 -1.08 17.78
N LEU A 371 51.92 -1.87 18.14
CA LEU A 371 53.01 -1.51 19.06
C LEU A 371 54.21 -2.46 18.85
N GLU A 372 54.83 -2.42 17.66
CA GLU A 372 56.23 -2.87 17.53
C GLU A 372 57.22 -1.75 17.94
N ASP A 373 58.07 -2.00 18.95
CA ASP A 373 59.53 -1.93 18.76
C ASP A 373 60.34 -2.56 19.93
N GLU A 374 61.59 -2.91 19.65
CA GLU A 374 62.72 -3.09 20.58
C GLU A 374 62.68 -4.20 21.67
N THR A 375 63.07 -5.44 21.30
CA THR A 375 64.43 -6.01 21.56
C THR A 375 64.51 -7.53 21.73
N GLY A 376 65.46 -8.17 21.01
CA GLY A 376 66.42 -9.07 21.65
C GLY A 376 66.22 -10.61 21.61
N SER A 377 66.79 -11.24 20.57
CA SER A 377 67.87 -12.25 20.73
C SER A 377 67.59 -13.60 21.44
N LEU A 378 67.37 -14.70 20.67
CA LEU A 378 68.06 -16.03 20.71
C LEU A 378 67.19 -17.24 20.31
N ASP A 379 67.52 -17.83 19.16
CA ASP A 379 67.51 -19.28 18.86
C ASP A 379 68.71 -19.94 19.63
N PRO A 380 68.81 -21.26 19.96
CA PRO A 380 68.15 -22.42 19.31
C PRO A 380 67.72 -23.65 20.17
N ARG A 381 67.12 -24.66 19.47
CA ARG A 381 67.13 -26.15 19.67
C ARG A 381 65.77 -26.80 19.96
N ASP A 382 65.45 -28.07 19.62
CA ASP A 382 66.01 -29.21 18.82
C ASP A 382 65.15 -30.47 19.15
N GLU A 383 65.20 -31.52 18.31
CA GLU A 383 64.57 -32.88 18.43
C GLU A 383 63.01 -32.98 18.55
N THR A 384 62.27 -33.96 18.02
CA THR A 384 62.44 -34.96 16.91
C THR A 384 61.05 -35.48 16.42
N ASP A 385 60.99 -36.01 15.18
CA ASP A 385 60.06 -37.00 14.56
C ASP A 385 58.74 -37.46 15.24
N LEU A 386 57.66 -37.56 14.44
CA LEU A 386 57.01 -38.86 14.14
C LEU A 386 56.11 -38.81 12.88
N ILE A 387 56.05 -39.95 12.18
CA ILE A 387 55.50 -40.14 10.83
C ILE A 387 54.24 -41.02 10.89
N GLU A 388 53.46 -41.00 9.79
CA GLU A 388 52.54 -42.02 9.25
C GLU A 388 51.03 -41.72 9.44
N GLU A 389 50.16 -41.87 8.44
CA GLU A 389 50.32 -42.05 6.98
C GLU A 389 49.01 -41.64 6.26
N VAL A 390 49.09 -41.28 4.97
CA VAL A 390 47.93 -41.18 4.04
C VAL A 390 48.17 -42.18 2.91
N PRO A 391 47.15 -42.96 2.54
CA PRO A 391 46.64 -42.91 1.15
C PRO A 391 45.10 -42.88 1.14
N ASP A 392 44.39 -42.06 0.35
CA ASP A 392 44.51 -41.77 -1.09
C ASP A 392 44.16 -42.97 -2.00
N ASP A 393 43.00 -42.91 -2.66
CA ASP A 393 42.90 -42.66 -4.12
C ASP A 393 41.62 -43.28 -4.77
N SER A 394 41.10 -42.58 -5.77
CA SER A 394 40.42 -43.08 -6.99
C SER A 394 39.00 -43.70 -6.94
N THR A 395 38.03 -42.94 -7.48
CA THR A 395 37.14 -43.24 -8.66
C THR A 395 36.53 -44.65 -8.81
N GLU A 396 35.30 -44.89 -9.29
CA GLU A 396 34.70 -44.42 -10.57
C GLU A 396 33.29 -45.08 -10.79
N GLU A 397 32.53 -44.53 -11.73
CA GLU A 397 31.41 -45.10 -12.52
C GLU A 397 29.99 -45.39 -11.94
N LEU A 398 29.00 -44.89 -12.69
CA LEU A 398 27.58 -45.29 -12.76
C LEU A 398 27.42 -46.69 -13.39
N PRO A 399 26.24 -47.35 -13.34
CA PRO A 399 25.35 -47.24 -14.51
C PRO A 399 23.82 -47.32 -14.27
N ALA A 400 23.11 -46.48 -15.03
CA ALA A 400 21.88 -46.71 -15.81
C ALA A 400 21.03 -48.01 -15.69
N GLU A 401 19.71 -47.77 -15.62
CA GLU A 401 18.60 -48.41 -16.39
C GLU A 401 18.13 -49.85 -16.10
N THR A 402 16.81 -50.03 -15.91
CA THR A 402 15.98 -51.00 -16.67
C THR A 402 14.47 -50.79 -16.47
N GLU A 403 13.72 -50.74 -17.58
CA GLU A 403 12.25 -50.67 -17.62
C GLU A 403 11.54 -52.00 -17.25
N THR A 404 10.21 -51.97 -17.05
CA THR A 404 9.28 -52.92 -17.72
C THR A 404 7.79 -52.50 -17.63
N ASP A 405 7.31 -51.82 -18.68
CA ASP A 405 6.16 -52.19 -19.53
C ASP A 405 4.89 -52.88 -18.95
N ALA A 406 3.70 -52.27 -19.13
CA ALA A 406 2.41 -52.98 -19.32
C ALA A 406 1.28 -52.08 -19.92
N ALA A 407 1.05 -52.24 -21.22
CA ALA A 407 0.10 -51.50 -22.08
C ALA A 407 -1.43 -51.65 -21.84
N GLY A 408 -2.18 -50.65 -22.36
CA GLY A 408 -3.55 -50.79 -22.93
C GLY A 408 -4.74 -50.40 -22.04
N THR A 409 -5.86 -49.86 -22.54
CA THR A 409 -6.35 -49.72 -23.94
C THR A 409 -7.44 -48.62 -24.05
N GLU A 410 -7.71 -48.16 -25.28
CA GLU A 410 -8.86 -47.41 -25.84
C GLU A 410 -10.22 -47.58 -25.09
N GLY A 411 -11.20 -46.67 -25.11
CA GLY A 411 -11.40 -45.40 -25.83
C GLY A 411 -12.90 -45.12 -26.13
N ASN A 412 -13.21 -43.92 -26.67
CA ASN A 412 -14.42 -43.56 -27.44
C ASN A 412 -15.80 -43.31 -26.74
N ALA A 413 -16.05 -42.03 -26.45
CA ALA A 413 -17.12 -41.15 -27.00
C ALA A 413 -18.64 -41.48 -26.99
N ALA A 414 -19.39 -40.36 -26.91
CA ALA A 414 -20.64 -40.02 -27.63
C ALA A 414 -21.98 -39.96 -26.86
N ASP A 415 -22.57 -38.77 -26.90
CA ASP A 415 -24.00 -38.42 -27.10
C ASP A 415 -25.13 -39.20 -26.40
N THR A 416 -26.04 -38.46 -25.77
CA THR A 416 -27.36 -38.20 -26.41
C THR A 416 -28.15 -37.07 -25.77
N GLU A 417 -28.74 -36.21 -26.62
CA GLU A 417 -29.81 -35.28 -26.25
C GLU A 417 -31.05 -36.00 -25.69
N THR A 418 -31.74 -35.40 -24.72
CA THR A 418 -33.22 -35.32 -24.61
C THR A 418 -33.56 -34.53 -23.34
N GLY A 419 -34.54 -33.63 -23.31
CA GLY A 419 -35.43 -33.11 -24.35
C GLY A 419 -36.41 -32.10 -23.72
N ALA A 420 -36.87 -31.11 -24.48
CA ALA A 420 -37.68 -30.01 -23.96
C ALA A 420 -39.06 -30.44 -23.43
N ALA A 421 -39.56 -29.67 -22.45
CA ALA A 421 -40.99 -29.52 -22.18
C ALA A 421 -41.27 -28.15 -21.53
N GLU A 422 -41.53 -27.14 -22.35
CA GLU A 422 -42.40 -26.04 -21.95
C GLU A 422 -43.77 -26.61 -21.55
N GLU A 423 -44.38 -26.13 -20.47
CA GLU A 423 -45.59 -25.28 -20.58
C GLU A 423 -46.21 -24.98 -19.20
N ASN A 424 -46.25 -23.68 -18.89
CA ASN A 424 -47.51 -22.93 -18.75
C ASN A 424 -48.43 -23.28 -17.56
N LEU A 425 -48.66 -22.30 -16.65
CA LEU A 425 -49.94 -21.56 -16.55
C LEU A 425 -50.07 -20.77 -15.23
N THR A 426 -50.43 -19.48 -15.36
CA THR A 426 -51.37 -18.69 -14.50
C THR A 426 -51.09 -18.53 -13.00
N GLU A 427 -51.45 -17.45 -12.31
CA GLU A 427 -51.86 -16.04 -12.56
C GLU A 427 -52.47 -15.60 -11.20
N GLU A 428 -52.51 -14.30 -10.92
CA GLU A 428 -53.17 -13.66 -9.75
C GLU A 428 -52.58 -14.02 -8.36
N SER A 429 -52.35 -13.06 -7.46
CA SER A 429 -52.77 -11.64 -7.40
C SER A 429 -51.82 -10.78 -6.59
#